data_AF-A0A8T5EYK6-F1
#
_entry.id   AF-A0A8T5EYK6-F1
#
_cell.length_a   1.000
_cell.length_b   1.000
_cell.length_c   1.000
_cell.angle_alpha   90.00
_cell.angle_beta   90.00
_cell.angle_gamma   90.00
#
_symmetry.space_group_name_H-M   'P 1'
#
loop_
_entity.id
_entity.type
_entity.pdbx_description
1 polymer ?
#
loop_
_entity_poly.entity_id
_entity_poly.type
_entity_poly.pdbx_seq_one_letter_code
_entity_poly.pdbx_strand_id
1 'polypeptide(L)'
;MADYTIENIYQGGYSDFSSPTKLSEAGALGMTTDPRTANIVKDASSKIASGAKHMELVLVSPQVVDAIPKQQLAEARRLGELTGVEFSVHGPVIDTTGVDQRAGFSELNREASERRIIDTLERSHEISPTGKIPVVFHSGEGIPGSDWKTLGHGEEERQAQKLIVISRDSGKMIPIEEERKFYPGQKEIVEDIMTPEQGLKSMNATEWSNSLAQVEFQRENAERILEDVHPIFQGVFMDIMAGKKDPSTLNVDEQHQLNKIYSAGEYTHQADLSIRGLFDKAYKNCKDEKDKEILSKLSENYGKDLGIRKDGKREIKSISPTVQSSAMINLLQGLSQLTPELYVPIEEFAVEQSSKTFGNAALAAYQKYGDKSPLVTIENPPAGFGLSTAKDLKDLVVASRNHFVEKAVEEGISKKEAEKQSEKLIAATWDLGHINMLRGKGFTEEDIIKETETIAPFVNHVHLSDNFGMEHTELPMGMGNVPMKEMMEKLGQKGFEAKKIIEAGNWWQHFQSSPFQETLEEMGSTMYSTGTGPYWSQAPGLHQNYAGGFGNMLPQTHYGLFGAGFSQLPTELGGSAGATGGRMSGRGME
;
A
#
# COMPACT_ATOMS: atom_id res chain seq x y z
N MET A 1 42.12 7.44 59.97
CA MET A 1 40.77 6.95 59.66
C MET A 1 40.09 8.04 58.87
N ALA A 2 40.04 7.88 57.55
CA ALA A 2 39.31 8.74 56.65
C ALA A 2 38.34 7.82 55.91
N ASP A 3 37.04 8.06 56.11
CA ASP A 3 35.97 7.36 55.44
C ASP A 3 36.00 7.72 53.95
N TYR A 4 36.35 6.74 53.13
CA TYR A 4 36.07 6.79 51.69
C TYR A 4 34.95 5.78 51.43
N THR A 5 33.73 6.28 51.26
CA THR A 5 32.63 5.52 50.67
C THR A 5 32.85 5.43 49.17
N ILE A 6 32.99 4.21 48.66
CA ILE A 6 33.03 3.89 47.24
C ILE A 6 31.59 4.00 46.71
N GLU A 7 31.09 5.22 46.51
CA GLU A 7 29.79 5.45 45.84
C GLU A 7 29.94 6.11 44.46
N ASN A 8 31.16 6.50 44.06
CA ASN A 8 31.38 7.20 42.79
C ASN A 8 32.57 6.63 41.99
N ILE A 9 32.61 5.31 41.80
CA ILE A 9 33.42 4.73 40.72
C ILE A 9 32.55 4.73 39.46
N TYR A 10 32.81 5.71 38.59
CA TYR A 10 32.58 5.70 37.14
C TYR A 10 31.53 4.68 36.63
N GLN A 11 30.25 5.08 36.61
CA GLN A 11 29.18 4.38 35.87
C GLN A 11 29.26 4.73 34.37
N GLY A 12 30.36 4.36 33.73
CA GLY A 12 30.47 4.41 32.27
C GLY A 12 29.75 3.22 31.65
N GLY A 13 28.52 3.42 31.17
CA GLY A 13 27.79 2.45 30.35
C GLY A 13 26.33 2.84 30.13
N TYR A 14 25.83 2.68 28.89
CA TYR A 14 24.42 2.76 28.53
C TYR A 14 23.60 1.74 29.33
N SER A 15 23.10 2.10 30.50
CA SER A 15 21.95 1.45 31.15
C SER A 15 21.63 2.17 32.46
N ASP A 16 20.67 3.10 32.42
CA ASP A 16 19.86 3.33 33.61
C ASP A 16 19.11 2.01 33.87
N PHE A 17 19.38 1.38 35.02
CA PHE A 17 18.81 0.11 35.47
C PHE A 17 17.30 0.21 35.80
N SER A 18 16.50 0.78 34.92
CA SER A 18 15.10 0.38 34.83
C SER A 18 15.07 -0.96 34.09
N SER A 19 14.34 -1.95 34.63
CA SER A 19 14.18 -3.23 33.93
C SER A 19 13.54 -2.92 32.58
N PRO A 20 14.15 -3.28 31.44
CA PRO A 20 13.50 -3.07 30.15
C PRO A 20 12.14 -3.78 30.18
N THR A 21 11.13 -3.12 29.62
CA THR A 21 9.81 -3.74 29.52
C THR A 21 9.96 -4.96 28.63
N LYS A 22 9.53 -6.14 29.08
CA LYS A 22 9.62 -7.37 28.28
C LYS A 22 8.63 -7.28 27.11
N LEU A 23 9.10 -6.83 25.95
CA LEU A 23 8.30 -6.68 24.74
C LEU A 23 8.27 -7.95 23.90
N SER A 24 9.37 -8.70 23.88
CA SER A 24 9.45 -9.97 23.16
C SER A 24 10.41 -10.92 23.85
N GLU A 25 10.22 -12.21 23.60
CA GLU A 25 11.24 -13.22 23.90
C GLU A 25 12.15 -13.37 22.69
N ALA A 26 13.43 -13.69 22.92
CA ALA A 26 14.40 -13.86 21.84
C ALA A 26 13.93 -14.86 20.76
N GLY A 27 13.21 -15.90 21.18
CA GLY A 27 12.67 -16.93 20.28
C GLY A 27 11.49 -16.48 19.42
N ALA A 28 10.90 -15.31 19.68
CA ALA A 28 9.77 -14.77 18.92
C ALA A 28 10.20 -13.73 17.86
N LEU A 29 11.51 -13.43 17.78
CA LEU A 29 12.08 -12.49 16.83
C LEU A 29 12.68 -13.21 15.61
N GLY A 30 12.46 -12.63 14.44
CA GLY A 30 13.05 -13.04 13.18
C GLY A 30 13.93 -11.95 12.57
N MET A 31 14.60 -12.29 11.47
CA MET A 31 15.45 -11.37 10.72
C MET A 31 15.14 -11.44 9.23
N THR A 32 15.52 -10.41 8.49
CA THR A 32 15.45 -10.38 7.03
C THR A 32 16.72 -10.86 6.36
N THR A 33 16.61 -11.45 5.17
CA THR A 33 17.76 -11.59 4.25
C THR A 33 18.10 -10.27 3.57
N ASP A 34 19.30 -10.14 3.02
CA ASP A 34 19.70 -8.94 2.27
C ASP A 34 18.96 -8.90 0.90
N PRO A 35 18.23 -7.82 0.59
CA PRO A 35 17.45 -7.70 -0.66
C PRO A 35 18.30 -7.70 -1.93
N ARG A 36 19.62 -7.49 -1.83
CA ARG A 36 20.53 -7.32 -2.97
C ARG A 36 21.16 -8.63 -3.45
N THR A 37 20.95 -9.73 -2.74
CA THR A 37 21.55 -11.04 -3.07
C THR A 37 20.52 -12.05 -3.53
N ALA A 38 20.79 -12.69 -4.67
CA ALA A 38 20.03 -13.86 -5.11
C ALA A 38 20.45 -15.15 -4.38
N ASN A 39 21.56 -15.14 -3.63
CA ASN A 39 22.04 -16.28 -2.85
C ASN A 39 21.38 -16.31 -1.47
N ILE A 40 20.06 -16.47 -1.47
CA ILE A 40 19.20 -16.41 -0.28
C ILE A 40 19.56 -17.46 0.77
N VAL A 41 20.01 -18.66 0.36
CA VAL A 41 20.35 -19.75 1.27
C VAL A 41 21.60 -19.40 2.09
N LYS A 42 22.63 -18.87 1.44
CA LYS A 42 23.87 -18.48 2.13
C LYS A 42 23.59 -17.39 3.14
N ASP A 43 22.82 -16.37 2.74
CA ASP A 43 22.51 -15.24 3.61
C ASP A 43 21.67 -15.68 4.81
N ALA A 44 20.55 -16.38 4.55
CA ALA A 44 19.70 -16.96 5.59
C ALA A 44 20.50 -17.85 6.54
N SER A 45 21.34 -18.76 6.02
CA SER A 45 22.16 -19.65 6.85
C SER A 45 23.12 -18.89 7.75
N SER A 46 23.70 -17.78 7.28
CA SER A 46 24.61 -16.97 8.10
C SER A 46 23.88 -16.23 9.22
N LYS A 47 22.65 -15.78 8.96
CA LYS A 47 21.82 -15.05 9.93
C LYS A 47 21.14 -15.97 10.92
N ILE A 48 20.73 -17.19 10.53
CA ILE A 48 20.19 -18.20 11.45
C ILE A 48 21.19 -18.54 12.57
N ALA A 49 22.50 -18.42 12.31
CA ALA A 49 23.53 -18.63 13.31
C ALA A 49 23.48 -17.63 14.49
N SER A 50 22.77 -16.50 14.36
CA SER A 50 22.52 -15.56 15.46
C SER A 50 21.52 -16.10 16.50
N GLY A 51 20.81 -17.18 16.18
CA GLY A 51 19.77 -17.75 17.03
C GLY A 51 18.34 -17.35 16.64
N ALA A 52 18.15 -16.56 15.58
CA ALA A 52 16.84 -16.21 15.04
C ALA A 52 16.02 -17.46 14.70
N LYS A 53 14.74 -17.47 15.10
CA LYS A 53 13.79 -18.58 14.86
C LYS A 53 12.89 -18.37 13.65
N HIS A 54 12.84 -17.15 13.16
CA HIS A 54 12.12 -16.78 11.95
C HIS A 54 13.07 -16.07 10.99
N MET A 55 12.92 -16.32 9.70
CA MET A 55 13.69 -15.67 8.66
C MET A 55 12.76 -15.20 7.55
N GLU A 56 12.82 -13.93 7.21
CA GLU A 56 12.11 -13.41 6.06
C GLU A 56 13.03 -13.36 4.86
N LEU A 57 12.63 -14.02 3.77
CA LEU A 57 13.34 -13.94 2.50
C LEU A 57 12.89 -12.66 1.78
N VAL A 58 13.78 -11.69 1.71
CA VAL A 58 13.49 -10.38 1.11
C VAL A 58 13.69 -10.45 -0.40
N LEU A 59 12.57 -10.49 -1.12
CA LEU A 59 12.45 -10.68 -2.56
C LEU A 59 11.94 -9.41 -3.25
N VAL A 60 12.36 -8.23 -2.76
CA VAL A 60 11.85 -6.92 -3.18
C VAL A 60 12.20 -6.50 -4.60
N SER A 61 13.35 -6.94 -5.12
CA SER A 61 13.81 -6.58 -6.47
C SER A 61 13.37 -7.63 -7.49
N PRO A 62 12.52 -7.29 -8.47
CA PRO A 62 12.08 -8.24 -9.49
C PRO A 62 13.25 -8.93 -10.22
N GLN A 63 14.32 -8.19 -10.49
CA GLN A 63 15.52 -8.72 -11.16
C GLN A 63 16.23 -9.77 -10.30
N VAL A 64 16.28 -9.56 -8.98
CA VAL A 64 16.86 -10.54 -8.05
C VAL A 64 15.97 -11.77 -7.97
N VAL A 65 14.64 -11.61 -7.87
CA VAL A 65 13.68 -12.72 -7.82
C VAL A 65 13.75 -13.61 -9.04
N ASP A 66 13.81 -13.02 -10.23
CA ASP A 66 13.93 -13.76 -11.49
C ASP A 66 15.23 -14.56 -11.59
N ALA A 67 16.29 -14.12 -10.89
CA ALA A 67 17.57 -14.79 -10.84
C ALA A 67 17.63 -15.94 -9.80
N ILE A 68 16.63 -16.09 -8.91
CA ILE A 68 16.60 -17.16 -7.90
C ILE A 68 16.02 -18.44 -8.54
N PRO A 69 16.83 -19.49 -8.74
CA PRO A 69 16.35 -20.74 -9.31
C PRO A 69 15.54 -21.53 -8.27
N LYS A 70 14.60 -22.36 -8.73
CA LYS A 70 13.76 -23.20 -7.85
C LYS A 70 14.56 -24.07 -6.87
N GLN A 71 15.77 -24.49 -7.25
CA GLN A 71 16.68 -25.25 -6.39
C GLN A 71 17.09 -24.47 -5.14
N GLN A 72 17.25 -23.15 -5.22
CA GLN A 72 17.54 -22.31 -4.05
C GLN A 72 16.33 -22.22 -3.10
N LEU A 73 15.10 -22.19 -3.63
CA LEU A 73 13.87 -22.21 -2.83
C LEU A 73 13.71 -23.56 -2.09
N ALA A 74 13.95 -24.66 -2.80
CA ALA A 74 13.93 -26.00 -2.21
C ALA A 74 15.02 -26.18 -1.14
N GLU A 75 16.18 -25.56 -1.35
CA GLU A 75 17.27 -25.58 -0.37
C GLU A 75 16.95 -24.69 0.85
N ALA A 76 16.31 -23.54 0.67
CA ALA A 76 15.82 -22.71 1.77
C ALA A 76 14.81 -23.49 2.63
N ARG A 77 13.88 -24.22 1.99
CA ARG A 77 12.99 -25.15 2.68
C ARG A 77 13.76 -26.18 3.50
N ARG A 78 14.75 -26.86 2.89
CA ARG A 78 15.57 -27.87 3.58
C ARG A 78 16.29 -27.28 4.78
N LEU A 79 16.82 -26.06 4.64
CA LEU A 79 17.46 -25.33 5.73
C LEU A 79 16.48 -25.08 6.88
N GLY A 80 15.24 -24.66 6.59
CA GLY A 80 14.18 -24.50 7.59
C GLY A 80 13.84 -25.79 8.31
N GLU A 81 13.64 -26.89 7.57
CA GLU A 81 13.36 -28.22 8.14
C GLU A 81 14.51 -28.72 9.04
N LEU A 82 15.77 -28.47 8.66
CA LEU A 82 16.95 -28.88 9.43
C LEU A 82 17.17 -28.04 10.70
N THR A 83 16.86 -26.74 10.65
CA THR A 83 17.16 -25.80 11.74
C THR A 83 15.95 -25.55 12.65
N GLY A 84 14.75 -25.94 12.21
CA GLY A 84 13.48 -25.58 12.85
C GLY A 84 13.14 -24.11 12.69
N VAL A 85 13.77 -23.40 11.73
CA VAL A 85 13.47 -22.01 11.41
C VAL A 85 12.27 -21.96 10.47
N GLU A 86 11.33 -21.06 10.77
CA GLU A 86 10.22 -20.80 9.87
C GLU A 86 10.53 -19.63 8.95
N PHE A 87 10.07 -19.72 7.70
CA PHE A 87 10.22 -18.64 6.73
C PHE A 87 8.94 -17.81 6.59
N SER A 88 9.13 -16.53 6.25
CA SER A 88 8.19 -15.65 5.53
C SER A 88 8.88 -15.13 4.27
N VAL A 89 8.13 -14.46 3.40
CA VAL A 89 8.67 -13.85 2.18
C VAL A 89 8.22 -12.40 2.12
N HIS A 90 9.15 -11.48 1.93
CA HIS A 90 8.84 -10.11 1.54
C HIS A 90 8.85 -10.02 0.03
N GLY A 91 7.69 -9.79 -0.58
CA GLY A 91 7.49 -9.83 -2.02
C GLY A 91 8.08 -8.62 -2.75
N PRO A 92 8.04 -8.63 -4.10
CA PRO A 92 8.54 -7.51 -4.90
C PRO A 92 7.78 -6.23 -4.58
N VAL A 93 8.53 -5.13 -4.49
CA VAL A 93 7.99 -3.78 -4.30
C VAL A 93 7.49 -3.28 -5.65
N ILE A 94 6.17 -3.36 -5.86
CA ILE A 94 5.50 -3.01 -7.11
C ILE A 94 4.19 -2.26 -6.86
N ASP A 95 3.78 -1.44 -7.83
CA ASP A 95 2.44 -0.86 -7.84
C ASP A 95 1.39 -1.95 -8.03
N THR A 96 0.35 -1.93 -7.20
CA THR A 96 -0.75 -2.91 -7.22
C THR A 96 -2.04 -2.35 -7.83
N THR A 97 -2.05 -1.06 -8.18
CA THR A 97 -3.23 -0.37 -8.70
C THR A 97 -3.32 -0.38 -10.23
N GLY A 98 -2.21 -0.58 -10.92
CA GLY A 98 -2.07 -0.37 -12.37
C GLY A 98 -1.78 1.08 -12.76
N VAL A 99 -1.48 1.96 -11.79
CA VAL A 99 -1.14 3.36 -12.04
C VAL A 99 0.35 3.49 -12.31
N ASP A 100 0.68 4.06 -13.47
CA ASP A 100 2.00 4.57 -13.78
C ASP A 100 2.01 6.10 -13.62
N GLN A 101 3.02 6.62 -12.92
CA GLN A 101 3.11 8.06 -12.63
C GLN A 101 3.12 8.95 -13.88
N ARG A 102 3.54 8.43 -15.05
CA ARG A 102 3.63 9.20 -16.30
C ARG A 102 2.51 8.84 -17.28
N ALA A 103 2.13 7.58 -17.35
CA ALA A 103 1.17 7.07 -18.33
C ALA A 103 -0.28 7.01 -17.80
N GLY A 104 -0.49 7.19 -16.50
CA GLY A 104 -1.81 7.07 -15.87
C GLY A 104 -2.16 5.61 -15.57
N PHE A 105 -3.47 5.32 -15.51
CA PHE A 105 -3.97 3.99 -15.15
C PHE A 105 -4.10 3.10 -16.38
N SER A 106 -3.75 1.82 -16.21
CA SER A 106 -3.99 0.77 -17.21
C SER A 106 -4.34 -0.54 -16.52
N GLU A 107 -5.48 -1.12 -16.91
CA GLU A 107 -5.89 -2.45 -16.43
C GLU A 107 -4.84 -3.52 -16.79
N LEU A 108 -4.17 -3.39 -17.94
CA LEU A 108 -3.09 -4.30 -18.33
C LEU A 108 -1.90 -4.24 -17.36
N ASN A 109 -1.58 -3.05 -16.83
CA ASN A 109 -0.51 -2.90 -15.84
C ASN A 109 -0.92 -3.54 -14.51
N ARG A 110 -2.18 -3.32 -14.08
CA ARG A 110 -2.74 -3.93 -12.87
C ARG A 110 -2.67 -5.46 -12.95
N GLU A 111 -3.13 -6.04 -14.06
CA GLU A 111 -3.06 -7.49 -14.32
C GLU A 111 -1.60 -8.01 -14.35
N ALA A 112 -0.65 -7.22 -14.87
CA ALA A 112 0.75 -7.61 -14.87
C ALA A 112 1.33 -7.68 -13.45
N SER A 113 0.98 -6.71 -12.59
CA SER A 113 1.33 -6.74 -11.17
C SER A 113 0.67 -7.91 -10.44
N GLU A 114 -0.61 -8.18 -10.70
CA GLU A 114 -1.34 -9.33 -10.17
C GLU A 114 -0.64 -10.66 -10.49
N ARG A 115 -0.21 -10.85 -11.75
CA ARG A 115 0.54 -12.05 -12.16
C ARG A 115 1.87 -12.20 -11.42
N ARG A 116 2.56 -11.10 -11.10
CA ARG A 116 3.81 -11.12 -10.32
C ARG A 116 3.56 -11.50 -8.86
N ILE A 117 2.48 -10.99 -8.26
CA ILE A 117 2.05 -11.39 -6.91
C ILE A 117 1.73 -12.89 -6.91
N ILE A 118 0.98 -13.38 -7.89
CA ILE A 118 0.67 -14.81 -8.04
C ILE A 118 1.95 -15.65 -8.16
N ASP A 119 2.90 -15.29 -9.04
CA ASP A 119 4.18 -16.01 -9.16
C ASP A 119 4.96 -16.02 -7.84
N THR A 120 4.97 -14.90 -7.12
CA THR A 120 5.61 -14.80 -5.80
C THR A 120 4.95 -15.74 -4.79
N LEU A 121 3.62 -15.79 -4.74
CA LEU A 121 2.89 -16.73 -3.89
C LEU A 121 3.23 -18.18 -4.26
N GLU A 122 3.25 -18.51 -5.55
CA GLU A 122 3.63 -19.85 -6.01
C GLU A 122 5.04 -20.25 -5.59
N ARG A 123 6.01 -19.34 -5.72
CA ARG A 123 7.39 -19.55 -5.26
C ARG A 123 7.48 -19.69 -3.74
N SER A 124 6.71 -18.90 -3.00
CA SER A 124 6.62 -19.01 -1.53
C SER A 124 6.07 -20.37 -1.10
N HIS A 125 5.11 -20.94 -1.84
CA HIS A 125 4.61 -22.28 -1.58
C HIS A 125 5.70 -23.35 -1.76
N GLU A 126 6.66 -23.19 -2.68
CA GLU A 126 7.80 -24.12 -2.82
C GLU A 126 8.70 -24.12 -1.56
N ILE A 127 8.79 -22.98 -0.86
CA ILE A 127 9.54 -22.84 0.40
C ILE A 127 8.80 -23.52 1.56
N SER A 128 7.47 -23.47 1.58
CA SER A 128 6.64 -24.08 2.63
C SER A 128 5.38 -24.74 2.07
N PRO A 129 5.50 -25.93 1.45
CA PRO A 129 4.37 -26.56 0.75
C PRO A 129 3.33 -27.17 1.69
N THR A 130 3.67 -27.31 2.96
CA THR A 130 2.79 -27.81 4.02
C THR A 130 2.23 -26.70 4.90
N GLY A 131 2.73 -25.48 4.76
CA GLY A 131 2.46 -24.37 5.67
C GLY A 131 1.80 -23.17 4.99
N LYS A 132 1.19 -22.32 5.82
CA LYS A 132 0.68 -21.01 5.42
C LYS A 132 1.79 -19.99 5.61
N ILE A 133 2.73 -19.96 4.68
CA ILE A 133 3.81 -18.98 4.69
C ILE A 133 3.23 -17.57 4.46
N PRO A 134 3.50 -16.58 5.35
CA PRO A 134 3.18 -15.19 5.10
C PRO A 134 4.01 -14.66 3.93
N VAL A 135 3.35 -13.94 3.02
CA VAL A 135 3.97 -13.28 1.87
C VAL A 135 3.54 -11.83 1.89
N VAL A 136 4.50 -10.97 2.22
CA VAL A 136 4.30 -9.55 2.47
C VAL A 136 4.38 -8.74 1.18
N PHE A 137 3.49 -7.78 1.01
CA PHE A 137 3.54 -6.82 -0.11
C PHE A 137 3.10 -5.44 0.37
N HIS A 138 3.80 -4.38 -0.06
CA HIS A 138 3.34 -3.01 0.19
C HIS A 138 1.98 -2.75 -0.49
N SER A 139 1.10 -2.03 0.19
CA SER A 139 -0.26 -1.74 -0.25
C SER A 139 -0.33 -0.86 -1.51
N GLY A 140 0.59 0.11 -1.65
CA GLY A 140 0.53 1.14 -2.69
C GLY A 140 1.88 1.83 -2.97
N GLU A 141 2.98 1.07 -2.98
CA GLU A 141 4.30 1.65 -3.27
C GLU A 141 4.34 2.32 -4.65
N GLY A 142 4.96 3.50 -4.72
CA GLY A 142 5.21 4.20 -5.98
C GLY A 142 4.07 5.13 -6.38
N ILE A 143 2.98 5.15 -5.64
CA ILE A 143 1.90 6.12 -5.82
C ILE A 143 2.06 7.24 -4.79
N PRO A 144 2.11 8.52 -5.19
CA PRO A 144 2.13 9.62 -4.24
C PRO A 144 0.85 9.65 -3.41
N GLY A 145 0.98 9.77 -2.09
CA GLY A 145 -0.15 9.81 -1.16
C GLY A 145 -0.60 11.21 -0.77
N SER A 146 -1.79 11.22 -0.18
CA SER A 146 -2.39 12.23 0.68
C SER A 146 -1.42 12.89 1.68
N ASP A 147 -1.35 14.23 1.79
CA ASP A 147 -0.83 14.86 3.03
C ASP A 147 -2.01 15.28 3.91
N TRP A 148 -1.95 14.90 5.18
CA TRP A 148 -3.07 14.99 6.11
C TRP A 148 -2.74 15.92 7.27
N LYS A 149 -3.67 16.80 7.63
CA LYS A 149 -3.58 17.62 8.84
C LYS A 149 -3.93 16.81 10.10
N THR A 150 -4.89 15.90 9.96
CA THR A 150 -5.32 14.94 10.99
C THR A 150 -5.75 13.65 10.29
N LEU A 151 -5.56 12.50 10.96
CA LEU A 151 -6.04 11.20 10.47
C LEU A 151 -7.53 10.96 10.77
N GLY A 152 -8.15 11.83 11.57
CA GLY A 152 -9.54 11.68 12.04
C GLY A 152 -9.64 10.53 13.04
N HIS A 153 -9.85 10.84 14.32
CA HIS A 153 -9.96 9.84 15.38
C HIS A 153 -11.40 9.75 15.89
N GLY A 154 -11.99 8.56 15.87
CA GLY A 154 -13.36 8.34 16.38
C GLY A 154 -14.44 8.88 15.43
N GLU A 155 -15.21 9.88 15.88
CA GLU A 155 -16.26 10.54 15.07
C GLU A 155 -15.72 11.70 14.21
N GLU A 156 -14.44 12.07 14.35
CA GLU A 156 -13.83 13.15 13.58
C GLU A 156 -13.42 12.69 12.17
N GLU A 157 -13.77 13.47 11.15
CA GLU A 157 -13.35 13.22 9.78
C GLU A 157 -11.86 13.58 9.57
N ARG A 158 -11.16 12.73 8.82
CA ARG A 158 -9.80 12.98 8.32
C ARG A 158 -9.80 14.25 7.45
N GLN A 159 -8.80 15.12 7.63
CA GLN A 159 -8.70 16.38 6.87
C GLN A 159 -7.40 16.44 6.09
N ALA A 160 -7.49 16.68 4.78
CA ALA A 160 -6.32 16.81 3.92
C ALA A 160 -5.69 18.20 4.06
N GLN A 161 -4.36 18.24 4.13
CA GLN A 161 -3.59 19.45 3.84
C GLN A 161 -3.40 19.60 2.33
N LYS A 162 -3.11 18.49 1.67
CA LYS A 162 -2.98 18.35 0.23
C LYS A 162 -3.61 17.03 -0.16
N LEU A 163 -4.58 17.08 -1.04
CA LEU A 163 -5.30 15.91 -1.53
C LEU A 163 -4.75 15.54 -2.90
N ILE A 164 -4.24 14.33 -3.05
CA ILE A 164 -3.92 13.81 -4.38
C ILE A 164 -5.19 13.15 -4.90
N VAL A 165 -5.68 13.63 -6.04
CA VAL A 165 -6.87 13.08 -6.68
C VAL A 165 -6.50 12.48 -8.03
N ILE A 166 -7.26 11.49 -8.48
CA ILE A 166 -7.02 10.79 -9.74
C ILE A 166 -8.27 10.82 -10.60
N SER A 167 -8.08 11.11 -11.89
CA SER A 167 -9.13 10.97 -12.90
C SER A 167 -9.47 9.50 -13.09
N ARG A 168 -10.72 9.09 -12.86
CA ARG A 168 -11.15 7.69 -13.06
C ARG A 168 -10.98 7.23 -14.50
N ASP A 169 -11.09 8.14 -15.47
CA ASP A 169 -10.98 7.82 -16.90
C ASP A 169 -9.53 7.72 -17.39
N SER A 170 -8.67 8.65 -16.95
CA SER A 170 -7.30 8.77 -17.49
C SER A 170 -6.22 8.27 -16.55
N GLY A 171 -6.54 8.05 -15.28
CA GLY A 171 -5.59 7.75 -14.21
C GLY A 171 -4.57 8.86 -13.95
N LYS A 172 -4.79 10.07 -14.47
CA LYS A 172 -3.93 11.22 -14.20
C LYS A 172 -4.16 11.72 -12.78
N MET A 173 -3.07 11.87 -12.05
CA MET A 173 -3.06 12.41 -10.70
C MET A 173 -2.93 13.94 -10.71
N ILE A 174 -3.68 14.62 -9.84
CA ILE A 174 -3.68 16.06 -9.67
C ILE A 174 -3.60 16.36 -8.17
N PRO A 175 -2.60 17.12 -7.69
CA PRO A 175 -2.61 17.61 -6.33
C PRO A 175 -3.60 18.79 -6.20
N ILE A 176 -4.42 18.76 -5.16
CA ILE A 176 -5.27 19.87 -4.74
C ILE A 176 -4.80 20.32 -3.37
N GLU A 177 -4.41 21.59 -3.27
CA GLU A 177 -3.98 22.21 -2.02
C GLU A 177 -5.05 23.22 -1.56
N GLU A 178 -4.92 23.67 -0.32
CA GLU A 178 -5.78 24.74 0.21
C GLU A 178 -5.54 26.04 -0.57
N GLU A 179 -6.61 26.61 -1.13
CA GLU A 179 -6.53 27.82 -1.96
C GLU A 179 -7.36 28.96 -1.37
N ARG A 180 -6.76 30.14 -1.28
CA ARG A 180 -7.51 31.39 -1.00
C ARG A 180 -8.19 31.86 -2.27
N LYS A 181 -9.52 31.93 -2.26
CA LYS A 181 -10.32 32.40 -3.39
C LYS A 181 -10.97 33.73 -3.08
N PHE A 182 -11.09 34.55 -4.13
CA PHE A 182 -11.71 35.86 -4.09
C PHE A 182 -12.91 35.86 -5.03
N TYR A 183 -14.09 36.16 -4.50
CA TYR A 183 -15.32 36.14 -5.28
C TYR A 183 -15.80 37.55 -5.62
N PRO A 184 -16.16 37.83 -6.89
CA PRO A 184 -16.79 39.10 -7.27
C PRO A 184 -18.27 39.12 -6.86
N GLY A 185 -18.86 40.33 -6.78
CA GLY A 185 -20.32 40.51 -6.61
C GLY A 185 -20.77 40.97 -5.22
N GLN A 186 -19.84 41.21 -4.30
CA GLN A 186 -20.11 41.88 -3.02
C GLN A 186 -19.47 43.27 -2.94
N LYS A 187 -19.95 44.12 -2.02
CA LYS A 187 -19.47 45.50 -1.84
C LYS A 187 -18.00 45.55 -1.37
N GLU A 188 -17.56 44.49 -0.70
CA GLU A 188 -16.18 44.25 -0.27
C GLU A 188 -15.72 42.89 -0.81
N ILE A 189 -14.42 42.76 -1.08
CA ILE A 189 -13.84 41.48 -1.54
C ILE A 189 -13.95 40.49 -0.37
N VAL A 190 -14.73 39.43 -0.55
CA VAL A 190 -14.78 38.32 0.41
C VAL A 190 -13.66 37.35 0.07
N GLU A 191 -12.78 37.15 1.05
CA GLU A 191 -11.79 36.08 1.04
C GLU A 191 -12.44 34.82 1.60
N ASP A 192 -12.30 33.71 0.89
CA ASP A 192 -12.76 32.39 1.31
C ASP A 192 -11.62 31.39 1.17
N ILE A 193 -11.53 30.44 2.11
CA ILE A 193 -10.51 29.40 2.09
C ILE A 193 -11.16 28.13 1.57
N MET A 194 -10.80 27.75 0.35
CA MET A 194 -11.28 26.52 -0.26
C MET A 194 -10.41 25.35 0.23
N THR A 195 -11.01 24.41 0.97
CA THR A 195 -10.32 23.18 1.40
C THR A 195 -10.09 22.26 0.20
N PRO A 196 -9.11 21.32 0.27
CA PRO A 196 -8.89 20.35 -0.81
C PRO A 196 -10.14 19.54 -1.19
N GLU A 197 -10.97 19.18 -0.21
CA GLU A 197 -12.23 18.43 -0.44
C GLU A 197 -13.28 19.29 -1.17
N GLN A 198 -13.37 20.58 -0.83
CA GLN A 198 -14.20 21.53 -1.58
C GLN A 198 -13.65 21.75 -2.99
N GLY A 199 -12.32 21.78 -3.14
CA GLY A 199 -11.62 21.83 -4.42
C GLY A 199 -11.97 20.64 -5.30
N LEU A 200 -11.94 19.41 -4.77
CA LEU A 200 -12.36 18.20 -5.48
C LEU A 200 -13.83 18.29 -5.93
N LYS A 201 -14.74 18.69 -5.04
CA LYS A 201 -16.17 18.87 -5.39
C LYS A 201 -16.34 19.90 -6.50
N SER A 202 -15.64 21.02 -6.41
CA SER A 202 -15.65 22.08 -7.42
C SER A 202 -15.07 21.60 -8.75
N MET A 203 -13.99 20.82 -8.74
CA MET A 203 -13.37 20.27 -9.95
C MET A 203 -14.30 19.29 -10.67
N ASN A 204 -14.92 18.35 -9.96
CA ASN A 204 -15.92 17.44 -10.51
C ASN A 204 -17.11 18.20 -11.13
N ALA A 205 -17.67 19.17 -10.39
CA ALA A 205 -18.80 19.97 -10.88
C ALA A 205 -18.43 20.84 -12.10
N THR A 206 -17.23 21.44 -12.09
CA THR A 206 -16.77 22.32 -13.18
C THR A 206 -16.47 21.53 -14.45
N GLU A 207 -15.75 20.42 -14.35
CA GLU A 207 -15.46 19.58 -15.51
C GLU A 207 -16.74 19.01 -16.13
N TRP A 208 -17.66 18.54 -15.28
CA TRP A 208 -18.95 18.03 -15.73
C TRP A 208 -19.78 19.11 -16.42
N SER A 209 -19.92 20.29 -15.80
CA SER A 209 -20.65 21.42 -16.36
C SER A 209 -20.07 21.89 -17.69
N ASN A 210 -18.74 22.03 -17.79
CA ASN A 210 -18.06 22.41 -19.04
C ASN A 210 -18.30 21.38 -20.14
N SER A 211 -18.28 20.09 -19.81
CA SER A 211 -18.56 19.02 -20.76
C SER A 211 -19.99 19.08 -21.29
N LEU A 212 -20.97 19.32 -20.41
CA LEU A 212 -22.37 19.51 -20.81
C LEU A 212 -22.56 20.77 -21.66
N ALA A 213 -21.90 21.87 -21.29
CA ALA A 213 -21.95 23.13 -22.05
C ALA A 213 -21.40 22.97 -23.47
N GLN A 214 -20.38 22.13 -23.66
CA GLN A 214 -19.86 21.83 -25.00
C GLN A 214 -20.90 21.10 -25.86
N VAL A 215 -21.65 20.14 -25.28
CA VAL A 215 -22.74 19.47 -26.00
C VAL A 215 -23.84 20.46 -26.34
N GLU A 216 -24.25 21.29 -25.37
CA GLU A 216 -25.28 22.31 -25.55
C GLU A 216 -24.90 23.30 -26.65
N PHE A 217 -23.64 23.71 -26.72
CA PHE A 217 -23.16 24.59 -27.78
C PHE A 217 -23.30 23.96 -29.18
N GLN A 218 -22.96 22.67 -29.34
CA GLN A 218 -23.15 21.98 -30.63
C GLN A 218 -24.63 21.86 -30.99
N ARG A 219 -25.47 21.52 -29.99
CA ARG A 219 -26.92 21.42 -30.14
C ARG A 219 -27.55 22.74 -30.55
N GLU A 220 -27.23 23.85 -29.87
CA GLU A 220 -27.75 25.19 -30.15
C GLU A 220 -27.33 25.68 -31.55
N ASN A 221 -26.10 25.39 -31.98
CA ASN A 221 -25.67 25.70 -33.35
C ASN A 221 -26.50 24.96 -34.40
N ALA A 222 -26.85 23.70 -34.16
CA ALA A 222 -27.75 22.98 -35.05
C ALA A 222 -29.13 23.65 -35.10
N GLU A 223 -29.69 24.06 -33.96
CA GLU A 223 -30.99 24.74 -33.90
C GLU A 223 -30.98 26.06 -34.64
N ARG A 224 -29.95 26.88 -34.43
CA ARG A 224 -29.80 28.16 -35.14
C ARG A 224 -29.78 27.97 -36.66
N ILE A 225 -29.11 26.92 -37.15
CA ILE A 225 -29.12 26.58 -38.58
C ILE A 225 -30.51 26.13 -39.04
N LEU A 226 -31.24 25.35 -38.22
CA LEU A 226 -32.58 24.86 -38.53
C LEU A 226 -33.65 25.97 -38.50
N GLU A 227 -33.49 26.99 -37.66
CA GLU A 227 -34.34 28.19 -37.62
C GLU A 227 -34.25 28.99 -38.92
N ASP A 228 -33.07 29.02 -39.54
CA ASP A 228 -32.80 29.66 -40.84
C ASP A 228 -33.29 28.84 -42.05
N VAL A 229 -33.82 27.64 -41.83
CA VAL A 229 -34.35 26.74 -42.87
C VAL A 229 -35.86 26.84 -42.93
N HIS A 230 -36.40 27.10 -44.13
CA HIS A 230 -37.85 27.14 -44.30
C HIS A 230 -38.48 25.77 -43.98
N PRO A 231 -39.56 25.67 -43.16
CA PRO A 231 -40.10 24.40 -42.66
C PRO A 231 -40.44 23.36 -43.74
N ILE A 232 -40.83 23.80 -44.94
CA ILE A 232 -41.07 22.92 -46.10
C ILE A 232 -39.85 22.04 -46.40
N PHE A 233 -38.63 22.57 -46.28
CA PHE A 233 -37.42 21.82 -46.59
C PHE A 233 -37.08 20.75 -45.55
N GLN A 234 -37.56 20.87 -44.32
CA GLN A 234 -37.47 19.79 -43.34
C GLN A 234 -38.31 18.58 -43.78
N GLY A 235 -39.51 18.82 -44.33
CA GLY A 235 -40.34 17.78 -44.94
C GLY A 235 -39.68 17.15 -46.17
N VAL A 236 -39.12 17.97 -47.05
CA VAL A 236 -38.36 17.51 -48.24
C VAL A 236 -37.16 16.66 -47.84
N PHE A 237 -36.42 17.05 -46.81
CA PHE A 237 -35.31 16.26 -46.26
C PHE A 237 -35.81 14.88 -45.79
N MET A 238 -36.93 14.83 -45.05
CA MET A 238 -37.49 13.55 -44.61
C MET A 238 -37.95 12.67 -45.77
N ASP A 239 -38.54 13.25 -46.82
CA ASP A 239 -38.91 12.50 -48.03
C ASP A 239 -37.69 11.97 -48.78
N ILE A 240 -36.60 12.73 -48.83
CA ILE A 240 -35.32 12.28 -49.38
C ILE A 240 -34.76 11.11 -48.56
N MET A 241 -34.69 11.24 -47.24
CA MET A 241 -34.21 10.16 -46.36
C MET A 241 -35.10 8.91 -46.40
N ALA A 242 -36.38 9.07 -46.74
CA ALA A 242 -37.33 7.97 -46.96
C ALA A 242 -37.24 7.33 -48.36
N GLY A 243 -36.40 7.85 -49.26
CA GLY A 243 -36.34 7.42 -50.66
C GLY A 243 -37.57 7.82 -51.49
N LYS A 244 -38.40 8.74 -51.00
CA LYS A 244 -39.61 9.23 -51.67
C LYS A 244 -39.34 10.38 -52.65
N LYS A 245 -38.19 11.05 -52.52
CA LYS A 245 -37.78 12.15 -53.39
C LYS A 245 -36.30 12.03 -53.75
N ASP A 246 -35.97 12.25 -55.02
CA ASP A 246 -34.59 12.23 -55.51
C ASP A 246 -33.93 13.61 -55.29
N PRO A 247 -32.80 13.68 -54.55
CA PRO A 247 -32.06 14.93 -54.34
C PRO A 247 -31.63 15.64 -55.63
N SER A 248 -31.42 14.90 -56.73
CA SER A 248 -30.98 15.47 -58.01
C SER A 248 -32.05 16.33 -58.70
N THR A 249 -33.30 16.26 -58.23
CA THR A 249 -34.43 17.02 -58.76
C THR A 249 -34.58 18.42 -58.16
N LEU A 250 -33.76 18.75 -57.17
CA LEU A 250 -33.80 20.04 -56.48
C LEU A 250 -33.13 21.14 -57.28
N ASN A 251 -33.70 22.35 -57.25
CA ASN A 251 -33.01 23.53 -57.77
C ASN A 251 -31.93 24.04 -56.80
N VAL A 252 -31.14 25.03 -57.23
CA VAL A 252 -29.99 25.54 -56.46
C VAL A 252 -30.38 26.08 -55.08
N ASP A 253 -31.51 26.79 -54.96
CA ASP A 253 -31.97 27.34 -53.69
C ASP A 253 -32.47 26.23 -52.75
N GLU A 254 -33.21 25.26 -53.28
CA GLU A 254 -33.66 24.08 -52.52
C GLU A 254 -32.47 23.24 -52.04
N GLN A 255 -31.45 23.08 -52.89
CA GLN A 255 -30.21 22.39 -52.53
C GLN A 255 -29.43 23.16 -51.45
N HIS A 256 -29.40 24.49 -51.53
CA HIS A 256 -28.80 25.31 -50.49
C HIS A 256 -29.50 25.13 -49.13
N GLN A 257 -30.84 25.07 -49.12
CA GLN A 257 -31.64 24.79 -47.92
C GLN A 257 -31.37 23.39 -47.37
N LEU A 258 -31.27 22.38 -48.25
CA LEU A 258 -30.94 21.02 -47.86
C LEU A 258 -29.53 20.91 -47.25
N ASN A 259 -28.55 21.63 -47.81
CA ASN A 259 -27.18 21.67 -47.27
C ASN A 259 -27.14 22.24 -45.85
N LYS A 260 -27.97 23.24 -45.54
CA LYS A 260 -28.11 23.73 -44.15
C LYS A 260 -28.62 22.64 -43.21
N ILE A 261 -29.62 21.86 -43.63
CA ILE A 261 -30.14 20.74 -42.83
C ILE A 261 -29.05 19.68 -42.61
N TYR A 262 -28.25 19.36 -43.63
CA TYR A 262 -27.10 18.46 -43.45
C TYR A 262 -26.08 19.02 -42.47
N SER A 263 -25.73 20.30 -42.56
CA SER A 263 -24.84 20.95 -41.59
C SER A 263 -25.39 20.87 -40.16
N ALA A 264 -26.69 21.14 -39.96
CA ALA A 264 -27.33 20.95 -38.66
C ALA A 264 -27.32 19.47 -38.21
N GLY A 265 -27.46 18.54 -39.15
CA GLY A 265 -27.30 17.10 -38.94
C GLY A 265 -25.92 16.74 -38.41
N GLU A 266 -24.85 17.34 -38.94
CA GLU A 266 -23.49 17.11 -38.43
C GLU A 266 -23.32 17.65 -37.00
N TYR A 267 -23.81 18.86 -36.72
CA TYR A 267 -23.79 19.43 -35.36
C TYR A 267 -24.54 18.56 -34.35
N THR A 268 -25.76 18.11 -34.69
CA THR A 268 -26.53 17.19 -33.85
C THR A 268 -25.85 15.82 -33.71
N HIS A 269 -25.22 15.31 -34.77
CA HIS A 269 -24.45 14.06 -34.67
C HIS A 269 -23.28 14.17 -33.69
N GLN A 270 -22.50 15.26 -33.75
CA GLN A 270 -21.41 15.51 -32.80
C GLN A 270 -21.92 15.67 -31.36
N ALA A 271 -23.06 16.33 -31.18
CA ALA A 271 -23.73 16.44 -29.88
C ALA A 271 -24.18 15.05 -29.37
N ASP A 272 -24.75 14.19 -30.23
CA ASP A 272 -25.17 12.81 -29.88
C ASP A 272 -23.99 11.96 -29.43
N LEU A 273 -22.85 12.02 -30.14
CA LEU A 273 -21.65 11.28 -29.76
C LEU A 273 -21.13 11.74 -28.39
N SER A 274 -21.05 13.06 -28.20
CA SER A 274 -20.57 13.66 -26.96
C SER A 274 -21.49 13.34 -25.78
N ILE A 275 -22.80 13.53 -25.92
CA ILE A 275 -23.76 13.30 -24.82
C ILE A 275 -23.85 11.84 -24.42
N ARG A 276 -23.69 10.89 -25.37
CA ARG A 276 -23.62 9.47 -25.06
C ARG A 276 -22.35 9.13 -24.29
N GLY A 277 -21.22 9.73 -24.66
CA GLY A 277 -19.98 9.63 -23.89
C GLY A 277 -20.15 10.15 -22.47
N LEU A 278 -20.81 11.30 -22.30
CA LEU A 278 -21.11 11.85 -20.98
C LEU A 278 -22.07 10.96 -20.19
N PHE A 279 -23.11 10.41 -20.82
CA PHE A 279 -24.02 9.47 -20.17
C PHE A 279 -23.28 8.23 -19.66
N ASP A 280 -22.40 7.64 -20.49
CA ASP A 280 -21.56 6.49 -20.09
C ASP A 280 -20.66 6.84 -18.89
N LYS A 281 -20.00 8.00 -18.93
CA LYS A 281 -19.19 8.50 -17.80
C LYS A 281 -20.01 8.70 -16.54
N ALA A 282 -21.19 9.30 -16.64
CA ALA A 282 -22.08 9.51 -15.50
C ALA A 282 -22.55 8.18 -14.90
N TYR A 283 -22.82 7.19 -15.75
CA TYR A 283 -23.27 5.87 -15.32
C TYR A 283 -22.17 5.06 -14.63
N LYS A 284 -20.93 5.14 -15.12
CA LYS A 284 -19.78 4.47 -14.51
C LYS A 284 -19.36 5.10 -13.18
N ASN A 285 -19.48 6.42 -13.07
CA ASN A 285 -18.97 7.20 -11.95
C ASN A 285 -20.11 7.83 -11.11
N CYS A 286 -21.26 7.15 -11.01
CA CYS A 286 -22.38 7.58 -10.18
C CYS A 286 -22.07 7.40 -8.69
N LYS A 287 -22.58 8.31 -7.85
CA LYS A 287 -22.31 8.30 -6.40
C LYS A 287 -23.06 7.21 -5.66
N ASP A 288 -24.29 6.97 -6.07
CA ASP A 288 -25.20 6.06 -5.39
C ASP A 288 -26.18 5.40 -6.37
N GLU A 289 -26.95 4.44 -5.86
CA GLU A 289 -27.98 3.74 -6.63
C GLU A 289 -29.11 4.67 -7.09
N LYS A 290 -29.34 5.79 -6.41
CA LYS A 290 -30.37 6.76 -6.79
C LYS A 290 -29.97 7.49 -8.08
N ASP A 291 -28.70 7.86 -8.23
CA ASP A 291 -28.17 8.43 -9.47
C ASP A 291 -28.27 7.42 -10.63
N LYS A 292 -28.02 6.12 -10.38
CA LYS A 292 -28.24 5.06 -11.40
C LYS A 292 -29.70 4.94 -11.82
N GLU A 293 -30.64 5.05 -10.88
CA GLU A 293 -32.08 5.06 -11.19
C GLU A 293 -32.47 6.28 -12.05
N ILE A 294 -31.93 7.47 -11.73
CA ILE A 294 -32.14 8.68 -12.53
C ILE A 294 -31.61 8.46 -13.95
N LEU A 295 -30.37 8.01 -14.10
CA LEU A 295 -29.76 7.74 -15.39
C LEU A 295 -30.54 6.70 -16.21
N SER A 296 -31.06 5.66 -15.56
CA SER A 296 -31.88 4.64 -16.21
C SER A 296 -33.18 5.23 -16.78
N LYS A 297 -33.85 6.11 -16.03
CA LYS A 297 -35.04 6.85 -16.50
C LYS A 297 -34.71 7.81 -17.64
N LEU A 298 -33.58 8.51 -17.55
CA LEU A 298 -33.10 9.41 -18.61
C LEU A 298 -32.83 8.65 -19.91
N SER A 299 -32.21 7.47 -19.83
CA SER A 299 -31.97 6.59 -20.98
C SER A 299 -33.28 6.17 -21.65
N GLU A 300 -34.26 5.74 -20.87
CA GLU A 300 -35.57 5.33 -21.39
C GLU A 300 -36.31 6.49 -22.07
N ASN A 301 -36.31 7.68 -21.44
CA ASN A 301 -36.95 8.87 -22.00
C ASN A 301 -36.24 9.35 -23.27
N TYR A 302 -34.92 9.38 -23.28
CA TYR A 302 -34.13 9.72 -24.47
C TYR A 302 -34.44 8.78 -25.63
N GLY A 303 -34.55 7.47 -25.37
CA GLY A 303 -34.95 6.49 -26.38
C GLY A 303 -36.35 6.75 -26.95
N LYS A 304 -37.32 7.09 -26.09
CA LYS A 304 -38.69 7.45 -26.51
C LYS A 304 -38.71 8.72 -27.37
N ASP A 305 -38.00 9.76 -26.93
CA ASP A 305 -37.95 11.06 -27.61
C ASP A 305 -37.30 10.96 -28.99
N LEU A 306 -36.26 10.12 -29.12
CA LEU A 306 -35.64 9.79 -30.41
C LEU A 306 -36.53 8.93 -31.33
N GLY A 307 -37.63 8.37 -30.83
CA GLY A 307 -38.46 7.42 -31.58
C GLY A 307 -37.82 6.03 -31.74
N ILE A 308 -37.09 5.58 -30.72
CA ILE A 308 -36.62 4.19 -30.61
C ILE A 308 -37.77 3.35 -30.08
N ARG A 309 -38.20 2.36 -30.86
CA ARG A 309 -39.26 1.42 -30.48
C ARG A 309 -38.76 0.43 -29.43
N LYS A 310 -39.68 -0.24 -28.74
CA LYS A 310 -39.38 -1.28 -27.74
C LYS A 310 -38.55 -2.46 -28.29
N ASP A 311 -38.59 -2.70 -29.60
CA ASP A 311 -37.78 -3.72 -30.29
C ASP A 311 -36.39 -3.22 -30.72
N GLY A 312 -36.00 -2.01 -30.29
CA GLY A 312 -34.72 -1.37 -30.62
C GLY A 312 -34.67 -0.71 -32.00
N LYS A 313 -35.75 -0.81 -32.80
CA LYS A 313 -35.77 -0.21 -34.14
C LYS A 313 -36.05 1.28 -34.07
N ARG A 314 -35.32 2.05 -34.89
CA ARG A 314 -35.48 3.50 -35.01
C ARG A 314 -36.60 3.83 -36.00
N GLU A 315 -37.51 4.72 -35.62
CA GLU A 315 -38.45 5.34 -36.55
C GLU A 315 -37.72 6.29 -37.49
N ILE A 316 -38.23 6.49 -38.71
CA ILE A 316 -37.56 7.36 -39.70
C ILE A 316 -37.33 8.79 -39.17
N LYS A 317 -38.24 9.29 -38.34
CA LYS A 317 -38.15 10.61 -37.71
C LYS A 317 -36.92 10.76 -36.79
N SER A 318 -36.31 9.66 -36.32
CA SER A 318 -35.09 9.69 -35.51
C SER A 318 -33.88 10.24 -36.26
N ILE A 319 -33.96 10.32 -37.59
CA ILE A 319 -32.92 10.86 -38.47
C ILE A 319 -33.04 12.39 -38.59
N SER A 320 -34.19 12.96 -38.21
CA SER A 320 -34.40 14.41 -38.23
C SER A 320 -33.48 15.09 -37.21
N PRO A 321 -32.65 16.07 -37.63
CA PRO A 321 -31.85 16.87 -36.70
C PRO A 321 -32.71 17.57 -35.63
N THR A 322 -33.93 17.99 -35.97
CA THR A 322 -34.88 18.59 -35.02
C THR A 322 -35.28 17.62 -33.90
N VAL A 323 -35.60 16.38 -34.26
CA VAL A 323 -35.97 15.33 -33.27
C VAL A 323 -34.78 14.99 -32.40
N GLN A 324 -33.58 14.88 -32.99
CA GLN A 324 -32.35 14.62 -32.24
C GLN A 324 -32.03 15.74 -31.25
N SER A 325 -32.07 17.00 -31.71
CA SER A 325 -31.85 18.17 -30.84
C SER A 325 -32.85 18.18 -29.68
N SER A 326 -34.15 17.97 -29.96
CA SER A 326 -35.20 17.98 -28.94
C SER A 326 -35.01 16.88 -27.90
N ALA A 327 -34.66 15.67 -28.32
CA ALA A 327 -34.38 14.57 -27.40
C ALA A 327 -33.17 14.87 -26.49
N MET A 328 -32.15 15.55 -27.02
CA MET A 328 -30.96 15.93 -26.23
C MET A 328 -31.27 16.95 -25.14
N ILE A 329 -32.24 17.85 -25.31
CA ILE A 329 -32.60 18.84 -24.28
C ILE A 329 -32.98 18.14 -22.97
N ASN A 330 -33.87 17.15 -23.04
CA ASN A 330 -34.31 16.41 -21.86
C ASN A 330 -33.17 15.63 -21.21
N LEU A 331 -32.30 15.03 -22.03
CA LEU A 331 -31.14 14.31 -21.54
C LEU A 331 -30.13 15.26 -20.87
N LEU A 332 -29.82 16.40 -21.47
CA LEU A 332 -28.93 17.42 -20.92
C LEU A 332 -29.45 17.99 -19.60
N GLN A 333 -30.74 18.34 -19.55
CA GLN A 333 -31.37 18.80 -18.32
C GLN A 333 -31.28 17.76 -17.21
N GLY A 334 -31.54 16.49 -17.53
CA GLY A 334 -31.36 15.40 -16.56
C GLY A 334 -29.93 15.23 -16.08
N LEU A 335 -28.97 15.21 -17.01
CA LEU A 335 -27.54 15.07 -16.70
C LEU A 335 -27.00 16.26 -15.89
N SER A 336 -27.53 17.47 -16.08
CA SER A 336 -27.14 18.67 -15.31
C SER A 336 -27.54 18.61 -13.84
N GLN A 337 -28.46 17.72 -13.45
CA GLN A 337 -28.86 17.50 -12.06
C GLN A 337 -27.90 16.56 -11.32
N LEU A 338 -26.97 15.93 -12.04
CA LEU A 338 -26.01 14.98 -11.52
C LEU A 338 -24.62 15.63 -11.44
N THR A 339 -23.80 15.11 -10.53
CA THR A 339 -22.38 15.46 -10.44
C THR A 339 -21.58 14.17 -10.25
N PRO A 340 -21.23 13.46 -11.34
CA PRO A 340 -20.47 12.22 -11.26
C PRO A 340 -19.07 12.45 -10.68
N GLU A 341 -18.49 11.40 -10.12
CA GLU A 341 -17.17 11.42 -9.49
C GLU A 341 -16.07 11.16 -10.53
N LEU A 342 -15.88 12.12 -11.43
CA LEU A 342 -14.86 12.03 -12.49
C LEU A 342 -13.45 11.95 -11.91
N TYR A 343 -13.24 12.59 -10.77
CA TYR A 343 -12.06 12.51 -9.94
C TYR A 343 -12.43 12.04 -8.54
N VAL A 344 -11.54 11.26 -7.95
CA VAL A 344 -11.65 10.75 -6.57
C VAL A 344 -10.30 10.84 -5.87
N PRO A 345 -10.25 10.81 -4.52
CA PRO A 345 -8.98 10.67 -3.79
C PRO A 345 -8.18 9.47 -4.28
N ILE A 346 -6.85 9.61 -4.34
CA ILE A 346 -5.97 8.53 -4.81
C ILE A 346 -6.08 7.29 -3.94
N GLU A 347 -6.27 7.45 -2.62
CA GLU A 347 -6.43 6.34 -1.69
C GLU A 347 -7.70 5.54 -1.99
N GLU A 348 -8.81 6.21 -2.33
CA GLU A 348 -10.06 5.54 -2.71
C GLU A 348 -9.87 4.70 -3.98
N PHE A 349 -9.28 5.30 -5.01
CA PHE A 349 -9.00 4.61 -6.26
C PHE A 349 -8.02 3.44 -6.04
N ALA A 350 -6.99 3.66 -5.24
CA ALA A 350 -5.98 2.64 -4.95
C ALA A 350 -6.58 1.46 -4.17
N VAL A 351 -7.44 1.71 -3.18
CA VAL A 351 -8.21 0.64 -2.51
C VAL A 351 -9.03 -0.15 -3.54
N GLU A 352 -9.74 0.53 -4.45
CA GLU A 352 -10.57 -0.13 -5.46
C GLU A 352 -9.75 -1.04 -6.39
N GLN A 353 -8.61 -0.57 -6.90
CA GLN A 353 -7.81 -1.37 -7.85
C GLN A 353 -6.92 -2.42 -7.16
N SER A 354 -6.23 -2.05 -6.07
CA SER A 354 -5.36 -2.98 -5.34
C SER A 354 -6.16 -4.11 -4.70
N SER A 355 -7.40 -3.86 -4.27
CA SER A 355 -8.24 -4.93 -3.71
C SER A 355 -8.58 -6.01 -4.73
N LYS A 356 -8.75 -5.64 -6.01
CA LYS A 356 -8.90 -6.62 -7.11
C LYS A 356 -7.64 -7.47 -7.23
N THR A 357 -6.48 -6.81 -7.27
CA THR A 357 -5.16 -7.46 -7.38
C THR A 357 -4.91 -8.45 -6.24
N PHE A 358 -5.05 -8.03 -4.99
CA PHE A 358 -4.81 -8.90 -3.83
C PHE A 358 -5.87 -9.99 -3.69
N GLY A 359 -7.15 -9.66 -3.92
CA GLY A 359 -8.25 -10.62 -3.87
C GLY A 359 -8.09 -11.73 -4.91
N ASN A 360 -7.79 -11.38 -6.15
CA ASN A 360 -7.54 -12.33 -7.23
C ASN A 360 -6.30 -13.18 -6.97
N ALA A 361 -5.20 -12.58 -6.51
CA ALA A 361 -3.97 -13.32 -6.23
C ALA A 361 -4.16 -14.35 -5.11
N ALA A 362 -4.85 -13.97 -4.03
CA ALA A 362 -5.20 -14.89 -2.95
C ALA A 362 -6.13 -16.01 -3.43
N LEU A 363 -7.12 -15.70 -4.28
CA LEU A 363 -8.03 -16.69 -4.86
C LEU A 363 -7.30 -17.67 -5.77
N ALA A 364 -6.44 -17.18 -6.65
CA ALA A 364 -5.62 -18.02 -7.53
C ALA A 364 -4.74 -18.99 -6.72
N ALA A 365 -4.10 -18.50 -5.65
CA ALA A 365 -3.35 -19.35 -4.73
C ALA A 365 -4.26 -20.37 -4.02
N TYR A 366 -5.47 -19.98 -3.59
CA TYR A 366 -6.46 -20.87 -2.97
C TYR A 366 -6.95 -21.97 -3.90
N GLN A 367 -7.28 -21.65 -5.14
CA GLN A 367 -7.71 -22.64 -6.13
C GLN A 367 -6.64 -23.70 -6.37
N LYS A 368 -5.36 -23.29 -6.35
CA LYS A 368 -4.24 -24.17 -6.63
C LYS A 368 -3.82 -25.03 -5.42
N TYR A 369 -3.83 -24.46 -4.21
CA TYR A 369 -3.24 -25.10 -3.02
C TYR A 369 -4.21 -25.32 -1.85
N GLY A 370 -5.45 -24.82 -1.94
CA GLY A 370 -6.49 -24.98 -0.92
C GLY A 370 -6.09 -24.42 0.45
N ASP A 371 -6.27 -25.21 1.51
CA ASP A 371 -5.88 -24.78 2.87
C ASP A 371 -4.35 -24.63 3.07
N LYS A 372 -3.53 -25.04 2.10
CA LYS A 372 -2.05 -24.92 2.11
C LYS A 372 -1.56 -23.69 1.35
N SER A 373 -2.47 -22.82 0.92
CA SER A 373 -2.09 -21.61 0.20
C SER A 373 -1.25 -20.69 1.08
N PRO A 374 -0.24 -20.03 0.48
CA PRO A 374 0.42 -18.89 1.10
C PRO A 374 -0.59 -17.82 1.49
N LEU A 375 -0.26 -17.10 2.55
CA LEU A 375 -1.05 -16.01 3.12
C LEU A 375 -0.57 -14.70 2.51
N VAL A 376 -1.48 -13.92 1.92
CA VAL A 376 -1.20 -12.55 1.48
C VAL A 376 -1.27 -11.64 2.70
N THR A 377 -0.17 -10.98 3.04
CA THR A 377 -0.11 -9.97 4.09
C THR A 377 0.21 -8.60 3.49
N ILE A 378 -0.75 -7.68 3.57
CA ILE A 378 -0.62 -6.37 2.96
C ILE A 378 0.01 -5.41 3.97
N GLU A 379 1.05 -4.70 3.58
CA GLU A 379 1.87 -3.84 4.43
C GLU A 379 1.62 -2.36 4.14
N ASN A 380 1.62 -1.52 5.18
CA ASN A 380 1.66 -0.07 5.01
C ASN A 380 3.02 0.36 4.43
N PRO A 381 3.10 1.05 3.28
CA PRO A 381 4.36 1.60 2.78
C PRO A 381 4.84 2.77 3.66
N PRO A 382 6.09 3.23 3.46
CA PRO A 382 6.60 4.44 4.09
C PRO A 382 5.65 5.63 3.94
N ALA A 383 5.55 6.47 4.97
CA ALA A 383 4.71 7.66 4.92
C ALA A 383 5.10 8.57 3.74
N GLY A 384 4.10 9.01 2.96
CA GLY A 384 4.33 9.75 1.71
C GLY A 384 3.82 9.02 0.48
N PHE A 385 3.75 7.69 0.54
CA PHE A 385 3.03 6.89 -0.45
C PHE A 385 1.53 6.80 -0.13
N GLY A 386 0.74 6.48 -1.15
CA GLY A 386 -0.67 6.17 -0.99
C GLY A 386 -0.84 4.92 -0.11
N LEU A 387 -1.95 4.86 0.63
CA LEU A 387 -2.32 3.72 1.46
C LEU A 387 -1.34 3.43 2.64
N SER A 388 -0.66 4.45 3.14
CA SER A 388 0.33 4.34 4.23
C SER A 388 -0.27 4.37 5.65
N THR A 389 -1.59 4.56 5.81
CA THR A 389 -2.23 4.69 7.13
C THR A 389 -2.98 3.42 7.53
N ALA A 390 -3.27 3.25 8.82
CA ALA A 390 -4.01 2.12 9.36
C ALA A 390 -5.43 2.05 8.79
N LYS A 391 -6.10 3.20 8.63
CA LYS A 391 -7.42 3.27 8.02
C LYS A 391 -7.36 2.78 6.57
N ASP A 392 -6.42 3.29 5.77
CA ASP A 392 -6.29 2.92 4.36
C ASP A 392 -5.97 1.42 4.21
N LEU A 393 -5.07 0.90 5.05
CA LEU A 393 -4.68 -0.50 5.04
C LEU A 393 -5.84 -1.43 5.46
N LYS A 394 -6.58 -1.05 6.50
CA LYS A 394 -7.80 -1.75 6.93
C LYS A 394 -8.83 -1.80 5.80
N ASP A 395 -9.10 -0.66 5.17
CA ASP A 395 -10.08 -0.55 4.09
C ASP A 395 -9.65 -1.43 2.90
N LEU A 396 -8.36 -1.45 2.56
CA LEU A 396 -7.80 -2.33 1.54
C LEU A 396 -7.95 -3.82 1.90
N VAL A 397 -7.62 -4.24 3.13
CA VAL A 397 -7.76 -5.64 3.56
C VAL A 397 -9.22 -6.09 3.46
N VAL A 398 -10.16 -5.25 3.93
CA VAL A 398 -11.59 -5.55 3.87
C VAL A 398 -12.07 -5.62 2.42
N ALA A 399 -11.71 -4.66 1.58
CA ALA A 399 -12.08 -4.64 0.17
C ALA A 399 -11.50 -5.88 -0.57
N SER A 400 -10.26 -6.25 -0.30
CA SER A 400 -9.60 -7.42 -0.89
C SER A 400 -10.30 -8.73 -0.51
N ARG A 401 -10.71 -8.86 0.76
CA ARG A 401 -11.51 -9.99 1.23
C ARG A 401 -12.88 -10.05 0.58
N ASN A 402 -13.55 -8.91 0.41
CA ASN A 402 -14.83 -8.84 -0.27
C ASN A 402 -14.71 -9.25 -1.75
N HIS A 403 -13.67 -8.78 -2.44
CA HIS A 403 -13.42 -9.15 -3.83
C HIS A 403 -13.11 -10.64 -3.98
N PHE A 404 -12.29 -11.20 -3.09
CA PHE A 404 -12.07 -12.65 -3.02
C PHE A 404 -13.41 -13.40 -2.88
N VAL A 405 -14.29 -12.97 -1.97
CA VAL A 405 -15.58 -13.63 -1.72
C VAL A 405 -16.48 -13.57 -2.95
N GLU A 406 -16.58 -12.41 -3.58
CA GLU A 406 -17.36 -12.22 -4.81
C GLU A 406 -16.91 -13.20 -5.90
N LYS A 407 -15.61 -13.23 -6.20
CA LYS A 407 -15.04 -14.10 -7.23
C LYS A 407 -15.12 -15.58 -6.88
N ALA A 408 -14.84 -15.96 -5.64
CA ALA A 408 -14.98 -17.33 -5.17
C ALA A 408 -16.43 -17.84 -5.32
N VAL A 409 -17.43 -17.00 -5.05
CA VAL A 409 -18.85 -17.35 -5.20
C VAL A 409 -19.24 -17.49 -6.68
N GLU A 410 -18.75 -16.62 -7.56
CA GLU A 410 -18.92 -16.76 -9.02
C GLU A 410 -18.38 -18.10 -9.54
N GLU A 411 -17.33 -18.63 -8.91
CA GLU A 411 -16.69 -19.91 -9.24
C GLU A 411 -17.30 -21.12 -8.52
N GLY A 412 -18.37 -20.93 -7.75
CA GLY A 412 -19.14 -22.00 -7.11
C GLY A 412 -18.74 -22.36 -5.67
N ILE A 413 -17.85 -21.58 -5.03
CA ILE A 413 -17.56 -21.73 -3.60
C ILE A 413 -18.73 -21.12 -2.81
N SER A 414 -19.19 -21.80 -1.76
CA SER A 414 -20.27 -21.25 -0.91
C SER A 414 -19.81 -19.95 -0.23
N LYS A 415 -20.68 -18.94 -0.16
CA LYS A 415 -20.37 -17.64 0.48
C LYS A 415 -19.72 -17.78 1.87
N LYS A 416 -20.25 -18.66 2.71
CA LYS A 416 -19.72 -18.92 4.06
C LYS A 416 -18.29 -19.47 4.05
N GLU A 417 -17.97 -20.38 3.13
CA GLU A 417 -16.61 -20.91 3.00
C GLU A 417 -15.68 -19.85 2.39
N ALA A 418 -16.15 -19.08 1.41
CA ALA A 418 -15.38 -17.99 0.81
C ALA A 418 -15.00 -16.93 1.85
N GLU A 419 -15.93 -16.49 2.70
CA GLU A 419 -15.68 -15.53 3.80
C GLU A 419 -14.63 -16.07 4.78
N LYS A 420 -14.78 -17.33 5.18
CA LYS A 420 -13.84 -17.99 6.09
C LYS A 420 -12.44 -18.12 5.49
N GLN A 421 -12.32 -18.36 4.19
CA GLN A 421 -11.02 -18.49 3.52
C GLN A 421 -10.40 -17.13 3.24
N SER A 422 -11.17 -16.10 2.88
CA SER A 422 -10.64 -14.75 2.70
C SER A 422 -10.05 -14.19 3.99
N GLU A 423 -10.70 -14.40 5.14
CA GLU A 423 -10.18 -14.00 6.46
C GLU A 423 -8.87 -14.70 6.82
N LYS A 424 -8.71 -15.96 6.39
CA LYS A 424 -7.51 -16.76 6.66
C LYS A 424 -6.35 -16.47 5.72
N LEU A 425 -6.62 -15.98 4.51
CA LEU A 425 -5.64 -15.85 3.43
C LEU A 425 -5.24 -14.41 3.12
N ILE A 426 -5.98 -13.42 3.63
CA ILE A 426 -5.68 -12.01 3.43
C ILE A 426 -5.64 -11.33 4.80
N ALA A 427 -4.50 -10.75 5.16
CA ALA A 427 -4.26 -10.07 6.42
C ALA A 427 -3.34 -8.85 6.25
N ALA A 428 -2.94 -8.22 7.35
CA ALA A 428 -2.02 -7.10 7.35
C ALA A 428 -0.66 -7.46 7.95
N THR A 429 0.40 -6.98 7.31
CA THR A 429 1.68 -6.70 7.97
C THR A 429 1.64 -5.28 8.48
N TRP A 430 2.04 -5.04 9.72
CA TRP A 430 2.18 -3.69 10.25
C TRP A 430 3.65 -3.37 10.48
N ASP A 431 4.17 -2.42 9.70
CA ASP A 431 5.53 -1.90 9.91
C ASP A 431 5.48 -0.67 10.81
N LEU A 432 6.17 -0.78 11.95
CA LEU A 432 6.16 0.24 13.00
C LEU A 432 7.01 1.47 12.63
N GLY A 433 8.06 1.30 11.83
CA GLY A 433 8.89 2.41 11.39
C GLY A 433 8.22 3.24 10.30
N HIS A 434 7.59 2.60 9.31
CA HIS A 434 6.84 3.25 8.24
C HIS A 434 5.78 4.20 8.79
N ILE A 435 4.99 3.75 9.77
CA ILE A 435 3.94 4.59 10.36
C ILE A 435 4.53 5.73 11.20
N ASN A 436 5.65 5.51 11.89
CA ASN A 436 6.31 6.55 12.69
C ASN A 436 6.80 7.72 11.83
N MET A 437 7.04 7.53 10.53
CA MET A 437 7.40 8.60 9.60
C MET A 437 6.32 9.67 9.44
N LEU A 438 5.07 9.42 9.85
CA LEU A 438 4.04 10.46 9.90
C LEU A 438 4.41 11.59 10.87
N ARG A 439 5.28 11.36 11.87
CA ARG A 439 5.74 12.43 12.77
C ARG A 439 6.41 13.59 12.01
N GLY A 440 7.10 13.31 10.90
CA GLY A 440 7.68 14.31 10.02
C GLY A 440 6.65 15.18 9.30
N LYS A 441 5.39 14.75 9.27
CA LYS A 441 4.24 15.52 8.78
C LYS A 441 3.47 16.24 9.90
N GLY A 442 3.98 16.21 11.15
CA GLY A 442 3.40 16.91 12.30
C GLY A 442 2.49 16.06 13.20
N PHE A 443 2.38 14.76 12.95
CA PHE A 443 1.61 13.84 13.80
C PHE A 443 2.29 13.59 15.14
N THR A 444 1.50 13.44 16.20
CA THR A 444 2.04 13.16 17.54
C THR A 444 2.26 11.66 17.75
N GLU A 445 2.99 11.31 18.80
CA GLU A 445 3.19 9.92 19.20
C GLU A 445 1.86 9.20 19.49
N GLU A 446 0.92 9.91 20.12
CA GLU A 446 -0.43 9.40 20.40
C GLU A 446 -1.21 9.10 19.13
N ASP A 447 -1.01 9.86 18.05
CA ASP A 447 -1.62 9.57 16.75
C ASP A 447 -1.10 8.24 16.17
N ILE A 448 0.21 8.00 16.24
CA ILE A 448 0.86 6.77 15.76
C ILE A 448 0.35 5.53 16.54
N ILE A 449 0.18 5.68 17.86
CA ILE A 449 -0.34 4.60 18.72
C ILE A 449 -1.81 4.28 18.35
N LYS A 450 -2.64 5.29 18.05
CA LYS A 450 -4.04 5.08 17.64
C LYS A 450 -4.17 4.40 16.28
N GLU A 451 -3.28 4.71 15.34
CA GLU A 451 -3.22 3.99 14.06
C GLU A 451 -2.98 2.49 14.29
N THR A 452 -2.04 2.17 15.19
CA THR A 452 -1.74 0.79 15.55
C THR A 452 -2.95 0.07 16.17
N GLU A 453 -3.71 0.74 17.03
CA GLU A 453 -4.95 0.20 17.60
C GLU A 453 -6.00 -0.10 16.52
N THR A 454 -6.09 0.76 15.50
CA THR A 454 -7.07 0.63 14.40
C THR A 454 -6.82 -0.60 13.54
N ILE A 455 -5.55 -0.91 13.23
CA ILE A 455 -5.18 -2.03 12.36
C ILE A 455 -5.04 -3.36 13.10
N ALA A 456 -4.85 -3.34 14.43
CA ALA A 456 -4.62 -4.53 15.27
C ALA A 456 -5.51 -5.76 14.95
N PRO A 457 -6.82 -5.63 14.66
CA PRO A 457 -7.67 -6.78 14.33
C PRO A 457 -7.28 -7.53 13.05
N PHE A 458 -6.49 -6.92 12.16
CA PHE A 458 -6.11 -7.47 10.87
C PHE A 458 -4.65 -7.97 10.82
N VAL A 459 -3.86 -7.65 11.85
CA VAL A 459 -2.42 -7.96 11.91
C VAL A 459 -2.19 -9.45 12.19
N ASN A 460 -1.25 -10.03 11.44
CA ASN A 460 -0.66 -11.35 11.74
C ASN A 460 0.86 -11.42 11.48
N HIS A 461 1.43 -10.32 10.98
CA HIS A 461 2.84 -10.13 10.74
C HIS A 461 3.22 -8.72 11.18
N VAL A 462 4.39 -8.55 11.80
CA VAL A 462 4.87 -7.25 12.28
C VAL A 462 6.30 -7.08 11.79
N HIS A 463 6.55 -5.97 11.13
CA HIS A 463 7.91 -5.52 10.87
C HIS A 463 8.34 -4.57 11.96
N LEU A 464 9.50 -4.86 12.53
CA LEU A 464 10.13 -4.10 13.58
C LEU A 464 11.30 -3.35 12.95
N SER A 465 11.12 -2.05 12.84
CA SER A 465 12.13 -1.10 12.40
C SER A 465 12.03 0.14 13.28
N ASP A 466 13.16 0.79 13.54
CA ASP A 466 13.19 2.05 14.32
C ASP A 466 13.72 3.20 13.46
N ASN A 467 13.28 4.41 13.76
CA ASN A 467 13.68 5.63 13.07
C ASN A 467 13.36 6.87 13.92
N PHE A 468 13.69 8.05 13.41
CA PHE A 468 13.45 9.33 14.10
C PHE A 468 12.13 10.01 13.70
N GLY A 469 11.29 9.33 12.92
CA GLY A 469 9.99 9.82 12.45
C GLY A 469 10.04 10.72 11.22
N MET A 470 11.19 10.83 10.55
CA MET A 470 11.37 11.71 9.37
C MET A 470 11.64 10.93 8.09
N GLU A 471 12.58 10.00 8.16
CA GLU A 471 13.14 9.29 7.01
C GLU A 471 13.09 7.78 7.26
N HIS A 472 13.10 7.00 6.18
CA HIS A 472 13.12 5.55 6.26
C HIS A 472 14.54 5.03 6.57
N THR A 473 14.97 5.17 7.83
CA THR A 473 16.35 4.86 8.27
C THR A 473 16.57 3.40 8.67
N GLU A 474 15.53 2.64 9.03
CA GLU A 474 15.61 1.20 9.39
C GLU A 474 16.71 0.88 10.42
N LEU A 475 16.64 1.49 11.60
CA LEU A 475 17.56 1.25 12.72
C LEU A 475 17.14 0.02 13.54
N PRO A 476 18.08 -0.61 14.28
CA PRO A 476 17.73 -1.56 15.33
C PRO A 476 16.80 -0.91 16.36
N MET A 477 15.92 -1.73 16.92
CA MET A 477 14.90 -1.30 17.87
C MET A 477 15.54 -0.65 19.10
N GLY A 478 14.98 0.48 19.56
CA GLY A 478 15.46 1.27 20.69
C GLY A 478 16.50 2.33 20.34
N MET A 479 16.95 2.39 19.08
CA MET A 479 17.91 3.41 18.62
C MET A 479 17.26 4.65 17.99
N GLY A 480 15.94 4.64 17.82
CA GLY A 480 15.15 5.76 17.30
C GLY A 480 14.14 6.29 18.33
N ASN A 481 12.96 6.66 17.85
CA ASN A 481 11.87 7.19 18.67
C ASN A 481 10.50 6.58 18.35
N VAL A 482 10.47 5.38 17.75
CA VAL A 482 9.22 4.63 17.55
C VAL A 482 8.64 4.24 18.93
N PRO A 483 7.36 4.53 19.24
CA PRO A 483 6.71 4.19 20.52
C PRO A 483 6.32 2.70 20.57
N MET A 484 7.32 1.84 20.43
CA MET A 484 7.17 0.43 20.13
C MET A 484 6.49 -0.35 21.26
N LYS A 485 6.74 0.04 22.51
CA LYS A 485 6.09 -0.58 23.66
C LYS A 485 4.58 -0.39 23.59
N GLU A 486 4.14 0.85 23.47
CA GLU A 486 2.75 1.24 23.42
C GLU A 486 2.06 0.65 22.18
N MET A 487 2.74 0.65 21.04
CA MET A 487 2.25 0.02 19.81
C MET A 487 2.06 -1.49 19.97
N MET A 488 3.04 -2.21 20.53
CA MET A 488 2.92 -3.66 20.76
C MET A 488 1.82 -3.99 21.77
N GLU A 489 1.65 -3.17 22.82
CA GLU A 489 0.54 -3.30 23.77
C GLU A 489 -0.82 -3.12 23.07
N LYS A 490 -0.93 -2.15 22.13
CA LYS A 490 -2.16 -1.93 21.34
C LYS A 490 -2.45 -3.01 20.31
N LEU A 491 -1.43 -3.64 19.73
CA LEU A 491 -1.61 -4.82 18.89
C LEU A 491 -2.17 -6.01 19.68
N GLY A 492 -1.98 -6.02 21.01
CA GLY A 492 -2.53 -7.01 21.92
C GLY A 492 -2.09 -8.43 21.57
N GLN A 493 -2.94 -9.41 21.87
CA GLN A 493 -2.63 -10.83 21.65
C GLN A 493 -2.22 -11.13 20.19
N LYS A 494 -2.85 -10.48 19.20
CA LYS A 494 -2.52 -10.68 17.79
C LYS A 494 -1.11 -10.22 17.45
N GLY A 495 -0.65 -9.08 17.99
CA GLY A 495 0.73 -8.63 17.83
C GLY A 495 1.73 -9.57 18.50
N PHE A 496 1.40 -10.09 19.68
CA PHE A 496 2.27 -11.06 20.37
C PHE A 496 2.34 -12.41 19.67
N GLU A 497 1.24 -12.88 19.06
CA GLU A 497 1.19 -14.11 18.25
C GLU A 497 1.77 -13.94 16.84
N ALA A 498 1.78 -12.71 16.31
CA ALA A 498 2.34 -12.41 15.01
C ALA A 498 3.84 -12.71 14.94
N LYS A 499 4.30 -13.09 13.75
CA LYS A 499 5.73 -13.15 13.46
C LYS A 499 6.28 -11.72 13.47
N LYS A 500 7.37 -11.51 14.21
CA LYS A 500 8.01 -10.20 14.37
C LYS A 500 9.35 -10.26 13.66
N ILE A 501 9.47 -9.54 12.56
CA ILE A 501 10.67 -9.57 11.72
C ILE A 501 11.43 -8.26 11.91
N ILE A 502 12.72 -8.34 12.18
CA ILE A 502 13.59 -7.18 12.29
C ILE A 502 13.95 -6.70 10.88
N GLU A 503 13.44 -5.53 10.51
CA GLU A 503 13.71 -4.84 9.25
C GLU A 503 14.70 -3.69 9.49
N ALA A 504 15.97 -4.06 9.61
CA ALA A 504 17.08 -3.13 9.77
C ALA A 504 18.09 -3.30 8.62
N GLY A 505 17.62 -3.17 7.38
CA GLY A 505 18.43 -3.39 6.17
C GLY A 505 19.56 -2.38 6.04
N ASN A 506 19.30 -1.12 6.36
CA ASN A 506 20.32 -0.07 6.39
C ASN A 506 21.42 -0.34 7.43
N TRP A 507 21.09 -0.91 8.60
CA TRP A 507 22.09 -1.29 9.60
C TRP A 507 23.11 -2.27 9.02
N TRP A 508 22.61 -3.34 8.38
CA TRP A 508 23.45 -4.32 7.70
C TRP A 508 24.33 -3.69 6.61
N GLN A 509 23.76 -2.76 5.82
CA GLN A 509 24.50 -2.06 4.77
C GLN A 509 25.66 -1.23 5.32
N HIS A 510 25.47 -0.51 6.42
CA HIS A 510 26.43 0.46 6.92
C HIS A 510 27.40 -0.11 7.95
N PHE A 511 26.92 -0.97 8.85
CA PHE A 511 27.72 -1.53 9.95
C PHE A 511 28.24 -2.93 9.67
N GLN A 512 27.68 -3.64 8.67
CA GLN A 512 28.07 -5.00 8.30
C GLN A 512 28.01 -6.00 9.48
N SER A 513 27.18 -5.69 10.48
CA SER A 513 26.93 -6.50 11.67
C SER A 513 25.44 -6.80 11.81
N SER A 514 25.14 -7.85 12.57
CA SER A 514 23.76 -8.28 12.81
C SER A 514 23.06 -7.33 13.77
N PRO A 515 21.89 -6.76 13.43
CA PRO A 515 21.09 -5.90 14.32
C PRO A 515 20.37 -6.69 15.42
N PHE A 516 20.49 -8.01 15.41
CA PHE A 516 19.77 -8.91 16.31
C PHE A 516 20.14 -8.68 17.77
N GLN A 517 21.43 -8.49 18.07
CA GLN A 517 21.86 -8.31 19.46
C GLN A 517 21.33 -6.98 20.02
N GLU A 518 21.52 -5.90 19.27
CA GLU A 518 21.06 -4.55 19.62
C GLU A 518 19.55 -4.55 19.87
N THR A 519 18.79 -5.24 19.01
CA THR A 519 17.34 -5.40 19.18
C THR A 519 16.98 -6.17 20.46
N LEU A 520 17.68 -7.27 20.75
CA LEU A 520 17.40 -8.09 21.92
C LEU A 520 17.61 -7.33 23.23
N GLU A 521 18.64 -6.47 23.27
CA GLU A 521 18.95 -5.62 24.42
C GLU A 521 17.80 -4.65 24.71
N GLU A 522 17.31 -3.96 23.68
CA GLU A 522 16.28 -2.92 23.80
C GLU A 522 14.86 -3.47 23.97
N MET A 523 14.53 -4.59 23.33
CA MET A 523 13.22 -5.24 23.50
C MET A 523 13.02 -5.93 24.85
N GLY A 524 13.99 -5.83 25.75
CA GLY A 524 13.95 -6.49 27.06
C GLY A 524 13.88 -8.00 26.94
N SER A 525 14.55 -8.56 25.92
CA SER A 525 14.54 -10.01 25.69
C SER A 525 15.36 -10.71 26.76
N THR A 526 14.83 -11.79 27.31
CA THR A 526 15.58 -12.68 28.21
C THR A 526 16.60 -13.49 27.40
N MET A 527 17.79 -13.71 27.95
CA MET A 527 18.80 -14.58 27.34
C MET A 527 18.35 -16.04 27.26
N TYR A 528 17.42 -16.45 28.13
CA TYR A 528 16.82 -17.77 28.11
C TYR A 528 15.49 -17.76 27.37
N SER A 529 15.25 -18.83 26.63
CA SER A 529 14.02 -19.06 25.85
C SER A 529 12.80 -19.36 26.72
N THR A 530 12.97 -19.67 28.00
CA THR A 530 11.88 -19.95 28.94
C THR A 530 12.27 -19.49 30.35
N GLY A 531 11.47 -18.61 30.97
CA GLY A 531 11.55 -18.28 32.40
C GLY A 531 12.19 -16.93 32.76
N THR A 532 12.46 -16.75 34.06
CA THR A 532 13.20 -15.62 34.62
C THR A 532 14.70 -15.86 34.47
N GLY A 533 15.34 -15.13 33.55
CA GLY A 533 16.79 -15.16 33.31
C GLY A 533 17.33 -13.74 33.15
N PRO A 534 18.65 -13.57 33.04
CA PRO A 534 19.21 -12.26 32.74
C PRO A 534 18.71 -11.77 31.37
N TYR A 535 18.58 -10.45 31.25
CA TYR A 535 18.22 -9.81 29.99
C TYR A 535 19.45 -9.64 29.11
N TRP A 536 19.24 -9.55 27.80
CA TRP A 536 20.34 -9.25 26.87
C TRP A 536 21.02 -7.92 27.17
N SER A 537 20.29 -6.91 27.66
CA SER A 537 20.86 -5.63 28.13
C SER A 537 21.84 -5.79 29.30
N GLN A 538 21.82 -6.93 29.98
CA GLN A 538 22.75 -7.25 31.07
C GLN A 538 23.96 -8.07 30.58
N ALA A 539 23.98 -8.50 29.31
CA ALA A 539 25.06 -9.29 28.72
C ALA A 539 26.46 -8.64 28.85
N PRO A 540 26.63 -7.31 28.68
CA PRO A 540 27.90 -6.64 28.95
C PRO A 540 28.43 -6.87 30.38
N GLY A 541 27.53 -6.95 31.37
CA GLY A 541 27.87 -7.26 32.77
C GLY A 541 28.11 -8.75 33.04
N LEU A 542 27.60 -9.64 32.18
CA LEU A 542 27.85 -11.09 32.24
C LEU A 542 29.16 -11.49 31.57
N HIS A 543 29.75 -10.63 30.74
CA HIS A 543 31.15 -10.68 30.37
C HIS A 543 32.03 -10.34 31.59
N GLN A 544 31.91 -11.12 32.67
CA GLN A 544 33.03 -11.32 33.57
C GLN A 544 34.13 -11.93 32.72
N ASN A 545 35.13 -11.09 32.43
CA ASN A 545 36.41 -11.45 31.88
C ASN A 545 36.90 -12.78 32.51
N TYR A 546 36.60 -13.92 31.88
CA TYR A 546 37.18 -15.22 32.24
C TYR A 546 38.71 -15.20 32.05
N ALA A 547 39.22 -14.19 31.32
CA ALA A 547 40.63 -13.84 31.14
C ALA A 547 41.10 -12.67 32.03
N GLY A 548 40.23 -12.09 32.84
CA GLY A 548 40.57 -11.07 33.83
C GLY A 548 41.05 -11.79 35.07
N GLY A 549 42.23 -12.41 34.95
CA GLY A 549 42.92 -13.03 36.08
C GLY A 549 42.81 -12.10 37.28
N PHE A 550 42.53 -12.69 38.46
CA PHE A 550 42.34 -11.94 39.70
C PHE A 550 43.38 -10.84 39.74
N GLY A 551 42.93 -9.59 39.56
CA GLY A 551 43.80 -8.43 39.54
C GLY A 551 44.55 -8.33 40.87
N ASN A 552 45.15 -7.18 41.16
CA ASN A 552 46.04 -6.95 42.31
C ASN A 552 45.50 -7.29 43.73
N MET A 553 44.37 -7.99 43.88
CA MET A 553 43.87 -8.64 45.09
C MET A 553 44.72 -9.81 45.60
N LEU A 554 45.43 -10.56 44.74
CA LEU A 554 46.22 -11.72 45.19
C LEU A 554 47.72 -11.40 45.25
N PRO A 555 48.45 -11.81 46.32
CA PRO A 555 49.89 -11.55 46.44
C PRO A 555 50.67 -12.11 45.25
N GLN A 556 51.54 -11.27 44.68
CA GLN A 556 52.37 -11.58 43.51
C GLN A 556 53.21 -12.86 43.66
N THR A 557 53.50 -13.24 44.90
CA THR A 557 54.21 -14.47 45.28
C THR A 557 53.51 -15.74 44.79
N HIS A 558 52.17 -15.77 44.74
CA HIS A 558 51.44 -16.96 44.29
C HIS A 558 51.47 -17.14 42.76
N TYR A 559 51.44 -16.04 42.01
CA TYR A 559 51.53 -16.08 40.55
C TYR A 559 52.94 -16.41 40.04
N GLY A 560 53.99 -15.97 40.76
CA GLY A 560 55.38 -16.32 40.45
C GLY A 560 55.74 -17.78 40.72
N LEU A 561 55.06 -18.44 41.67
CA LEU A 561 55.31 -19.84 42.04
C LEU A 561 54.40 -20.85 41.32
N PHE A 562 53.15 -20.49 41.01
CA PHE A 562 52.14 -21.46 40.53
C PHE A 562 51.48 -21.08 39.18
N GLY A 563 51.76 -19.90 38.63
CA GLY A 563 51.17 -19.42 37.37
C GLY A 563 49.75 -18.89 37.50
N ALA A 564 49.30 -18.11 36.50
CA ALA A 564 47.93 -17.59 36.41
C ALA A 564 47.11 -18.46 35.45
N GLY A 565 46.19 -19.26 35.98
CA GLY A 565 45.33 -20.13 35.18
C GLY A 565 46.07 -21.25 34.44
N PHE A 566 45.35 -22.01 33.62
CA PHE A 566 45.82 -23.23 32.92
C PHE A 566 46.96 -23.03 31.89
N SER A 567 47.54 -21.83 31.84
CA SER A 567 48.57 -21.40 30.89
C SER A 567 49.95 -22.07 31.11
N GLN A 568 50.16 -22.73 32.25
CA GLN A 568 51.39 -23.46 32.61
C GLN A 568 51.20 -24.99 32.67
N LEU A 569 50.03 -25.52 32.29
CA LEU A 569 49.87 -26.97 32.23
C LEU A 569 50.76 -27.55 31.10
N PRO A 570 51.42 -28.69 31.34
CA PRO A 570 52.04 -29.48 30.28
C PRO A 570 51.02 -29.81 29.19
N THR A 571 51.48 -29.94 27.95
CA THR A 571 50.60 -30.21 26.80
C THR A 571 49.83 -31.53 26.97
N GLU A 572 50.37 -32.47 27.75
CA GLU A 572 49.74 -33.74 28.13
C GLU A 572 48.49 -33.58 29.02
N LEU A 573 48.30 -32.40 29.64
CA LEU A 573 47.15 -32.08 30.49
C LEU A 573 46.26 -30.97 29.89
N GLY A 574 46.43 -30.65 28.60
CA GLY A 574 45.61 -29.65 27.90
C GLY A 574 46.10 -28.20 28.03
N GLY A 575 47.34 -27.98 28.48
CA GLY A 575 47.95 -26.64 28.54
C GLY A 575 48.79 -26.26 27.31
N SER A 576 49.10 -24.97 27.19
CA SER A 576 49.73 -24.36 26.01
C SER A 576 51.24 -24.11 26.14
N ALA A 577 51.95 -24.78 27.06
CA ALA A 577 53.38 -24.58 27.27
C ALA A 577 54.22 -25.31 26.20
N GLY A 578 54.24 -24.76 24.98
CA GLY A 578 55.06 -25.22 23.86
C GLY A 578 55.73 -24.03 23.16
N ALA A 579 56.92 -23.66 23.66
CA ALA A 579 57.89 -22.75 23.07
C ALA A 579 57.48 -21.28 22.80
N THR A 580 58.31 -20.38 23.32
CA THR A 580 58.42 -18.93 23.03
C THR A 580 57.31 -18.00 23.53
N GLY A 581 57.52 -17.49 24.76
CA GLY A 581 57.32 -16.08 25.14
C GLY A 581 55.93 -15.44 24.92
N GLY A 582 55.09 -15.45 25.96
CA GLY A 582 53.85 -14.68 25.97
C GLY A 582 54.09 -13.16 25.98
N ARG A 583 53.28 -12.42 25.21
CA ARG A 583 53.31 -10.95 24.98
C ARG A 583 53.12 -10.05 26.22
N MET A 584 53.20 -10.59 27.42
CA MET A 584 53.07 -9.87 28.69
C MET A 584 54.36 -9.85 29.53
N SER A 585 55.49 -10.36 29.03
CA SER A 585 56.71 -10.48 29.84
C SER A 585 57.62 -9.24 29.88
N GLY A 586 57.22 -8.10 29.31
CA GLY A 586 57.94 -6.82 29.48
C GLY A 586 59.46 -6.85 29.22
N ARG A 587 59.97 -7.79 28.41
CA ARG A 587 61.38 -7.86 28.02
C ARG A 587 61.52 -7.18 26.67
N GLY A 588 62.38 -6.16 26.61
CA GLY A 588 62.76 -5.50 25.35
C GLY A 588 63.36 -6.52 24.38
N MET A 589 63.06 -6.32 23.10
CA MET A 589 63.64 -7.12 22.02
C MET A 589 65.16 -6.87 21.97
N GLU A 590 65.93 -7.96 22.06
CA GLU A 590 67.21 -8.11 21.36
C GLU A 590 67.04 -9.16 20.27
#